data_AF-A0A919JXI9-F1
#
_entry.id   AF-A0A919JXI9-F1
#
_cell.length_a   1.000
_cell.length_b   1.000
_cell.length_c   1.000
_cell.angle_alpha   90.00
_cell.angle_beta   90.00
_cell.angle_gamma   90.00
#
_symmetry.space_group_name_H-M   'P 1'
#
loop_
_entity.id
_entity.type
_entity.pdbx_description
1 polymer ?
#
loop_
_entity_poly.entity_id
_entity_poly.type
_entity_poly.pdbx_seq_one_letter_code
_entity_poly.pdbx_strand_id
1 'polypeptide(L)'
;MRSQLLAARAAALFASELPSGTRPPGAVVEAAIGRAVRTFGVSGCVATLAAAYGECPETAMPRMRWARGVVLSLYDVRRPEPERELAAA
;
A
#
# COMPACT_ATOMS: atom_id res chain seq x y z
N MET A 1 -11.91 -7.51 7.73
CA MET A 1 -10.51 -7.99 7.60
C MET A 1 -9.77 -7.40 6.39
N ARG A 2 -10.39 -7.33 5.19
CA ARG A 2 -9.79 -6.70 3.98
C ARG A 2 -9.34 -5.25 4.21
N SER A 3 -10.13 -4.44 4.92
CA SER A 3 -9.78 -3.07 5.29
C SER A 3 -8.46 -2.98 6.07
N GLN A 4 -8.25 -3.86 7.05
CA GLN A 4 -7.02 -3.93 7.86
C GLN A 4 -5.81 -4.32 7.01
N LEU A 5 -5.98 -5.25 6.08
CA LEU A 5 -4.91 -5.66 5.18
C LEU A 5 -4.52 -4.54 4.20
N LEU A 6 -5.49 -3.79 3.68
CA LEU A 6 -5.23 -2.62 2.84
C LEU A 6 -4.53 -1.51 3.63
N ALA A 7 -4.91 -1.31 4.89
CA ALA A 7 -4.23 -0.36 5.78
C ALA A 7 -2.77 -0.77 6.04
N ALA A 8 -2.51 -2.06 6.32
CA ALA A 8 -1.15 -2.58 6.53
C ALA A 8 -0.29 -2.45 5.26
N ARG A 9 -0.86 -2.72 4.07
CA ARG A 9 -0.17 -2.52 2.79
C ARG A 9 0.12 -1.05 2.51
N ALA A 10 -0.81 -0.15 2.84
CA ALA A 10 -0.57 1.29 2.71
C ALA A 10 0.52 1.78 3.67
N ALA A 11 0.56 1.28 4.91
CA ALA A 11 1.63 1.58 5.86
C ALA A 11 3.01 1.07 5.38
N ALA A 12 3.05 -0.14 4.81
CA ALA A 12 4.28 -0.68 4.22
C ALA A 12 4.75 0.14 3.00
N LEU A 13 3.82 0.54 2.12
CA LEU A 13 4.14 1.40 0.98
C LEU A 13 4.59 2.80 1.43
N PHE A 14 3.97 3.35 2.49
CA PHE A 14 4.39 4.60 3.11
C PHE A 14 5.84 4.53 3.59
N ALA A 15 6.23 3.44 4.27
CA ALA A 15 7.59 3.21 4.76
C ALA A 15 8.61 2.82 3.66
N SER A 16 8.16 2.63 2.42
CA SER A 16 9.06 2.28 1.31
C SER A 16 9.82 3.49 0.78
N GLU A 17 10.85 3.22 -0.04
CA GLU A 17 11.66 4.25 -0.70
C GLU A 17 11.00 4.80 -1.99
N LEU A 18 9.78 4.36 -2.34
CA LEU A 18 9.11 4.85 -3.54
C LEU A 18 8.69 6.33 -3.39
N PRO A 19 9.01 7.20 -4.37
CA PRO A 19 8.65 8.61 -4.30
C PRO A 19 7.13 8.81 -4.32
N SER A 20 6.63 9.60 -3.36
CA SER A 20 5.25 10.04 -3.35
C SER A 20 4.97 10.95 -4.55
N GLY A 21 3.87 10.71 -5.27
CA GLY A 21 3.50 11.43 -6.48
C GLY A 21 3.72 10.66 -7.78
N THR A 22 4.33 9.47 -7.71
CA THR A 22 4.46 8.57 -8.85
C THR A 22 3.27 7.60 -8.95
N ARG A 23 3.02 7.04 -10.14
CA ARG A 23 2.07 5.95 -10.34
C ARG A 23 2.81 4.69 -10.82
N PRO A 24 3.53 4.00 -9.93
CA PRO A 24 4.33 2.84 -10.30
C PRO A 24 3.45 1.64 -10.71
N PRO A 25 3.96 0.74 -11.57
CA PRO A 25 3.27 -0.50 -11.92
C PRO A 25 3.01 -1.38 -10.69
N GLY A 26 1.96 -2.21 -10.74
CA GLY A 26 1.54 -3.05 -9.62
C GLY A 26 2.65 -3.97 -9.07
N ALA A 27 3.46 -4.57 -9.95
CA ALA A 27 4.57 -5.42 -9.54
C ALA A 27 5.64 -4.65 -8.73
N VAL A 28 5.89 -3.39 -9.08
CA VAL A 28 6.85 -2.52 -8.36
C VAL A 28 6.29 -2.16 -6.98
N VAL A 29 4.98 -1.88 -6.89
CA VAL A 29 4.30 -1.61 -5.62
C VAL A 29 4.37 -2.83 -4.69
N GLU A 30 4.10 -4.02 -5.22
CA GLU A 30 4.17 -5.27 -4.46
C GLU A 30 5.58 -5.57 -3.97
N ALA A 31 6.59 -5.40 -4.83
CA ALA A 31 7.98 -5.57 -4.45
C ALA A 31 8.39 -4.58 -3.35
N ALA A 32 7.96 -3.32 -3.45
CA ALA A 32 8.23 -2.29 -2.45
C ALA A 32 7.56 -2.59 -1.10
N ILE A 33 6.29 -3.01 -1.10
CA ILE A 33 5.58 -3.45 0.10
C ILE A 33 6.30 -4.64 0.73
N GLY A 34 6.65 -5.65 -0.08
CA GLY A 34 7.36 -6.84 0.41
C GLY A 34 8.72 -6.50 1.00
N ARG A 35 9.47 -5.58 0.38
CA ARG A 35 10.75 -5.11 0.92
C ARG A 35 10.57 -4.37 2.24
N ALA A 36 9.63 -3.42 2.33
CA ALA A 36 9.37 -2.71 3.57
C ALA A 36 8.97 -3.64 4.72
N VAL A 37 8.11 -4.64 4.45
CA VAL A 37 7.74 -5.65 5.45
C VAL A 37 8.93 -6.53 5.86
N ARG A 38 9.82 -6.90 4.94
CA ARG A 38 11.05 -7.63 5.29
C ARG A 38 12.02 -6.80 6.13
N THR A 39 12.10 -5.50 5.88
CA THR A 39 13.04 -4.61 6.58
C THR A 39 12.52 -4.22 7.96
N PHE A 40 11.24 -3.90 8.10
CA PHE A 40 10.67 -3.32 9.33
C PHE A 40 9.65 -4.23 10.04
N GLY A 41 9.18 -5.27 9.37
CA GLY A 41 7.96 -5.97 9.78
C GLY A 41 6.70 -5.11 9.59
N VAL A 42 5.52 -5.70 9.77
CA VAL A 42 4.25 -4.96 9.66
C VAL A 42 4.13 -3.92 10.78
N SER A 43 4.47 -4.30 12.02
CA SER A 43 4.44 -3.39 13.16
C SER A 43 5.43 -2.25 13.02
N GLY A 44 6.64 -2.51 12.49
CA GLY A 44 7.61 -1.44 12.23
C GLY A 44 7.15 -0.49 11.14
N CYS A 45 6.48 -0.97 10.08
CA CYS A 45 5.87 -0.08 9.08
C CYS A 45 4.81 0.85 9.71
N VAL A 46 4.00 0.34 10.64
CA VAL A 46 3.01 1.15 11.37
C VAL A 46 3.69 2.11 12.35
N ALA A 47 4.77 1.69 13.01
CA ALA A 47 5.56 2.56 13.88
C ALA A 47 6.23 3.70 13.11
N THR A 48 6.80 3.44 11.92
CA THR A 48 7.35 4.47 11.03
C THR A 48 6.29 5.47 10.60
N LEU A 49 5.08 4.99 10.28
CA LEU A 49 3.94 5.86 9.99
C LEU A 49 3.60 6.74 11.18
N ALA A 50 3.46 6.15 12.38
CA ALA A 50 3.11 6.88 13.60
C ALA A 50 4.18 7.93 13.95
N ALA A 51 5.46 7.57 13.87
CA ALA A 51 6.58 8.48 14.10
C ALA A 51 6.54 9.67 13.14
N ALA A 52 6.37 9.42 11.83
CA ALA A 52 6.30 10.49 10.84
C ALA A 52 5.14 11.49 11.09
N TYR A 53 4.01 10.99 11.58
CA TYR A 53 2.89 11.85 11.98
C TYR A 53 3.14 12.63 13.28
N GLY A 54 3.99 12.12 14.17
CA GLY A 54 4.43 12.85 15.37
C GLY A 54 5.45 13.95 15.05
N GLU A 55 6.36 13.69 14.12
CA GLU A 55 7.44 14.62 13.75
C GLU A 55 6.99 15.71 12.78
N CYS A 56 6.32 15.33 11.67
CA CYS A 56 5.98 16.26 10.59
C CYS A 56 4.69 15.80 9.87
N PRO A 57 3.51 16.04 10.48
CA PRO A 57 2.22 15.61 9.93
C PRO A 57 1.94 16.20 8.54
N GLU A 58 2.42 17.40 8.25
CA GLU A 58 2.27 18.10 6.97
C GLU A 58 2.95 17.36 5.81
N THR A 59 4.02 16.60 6.08
CA THR A 59 4.69 15.75 5.08
C THR A 59 4.13 14.33 5.09
N ALA A 60 3.81 13.79 6.28
CA ALA A 60 3.27 12.45 6.42
C ALA A 60 1.90 12.30 5.74
N MET A 61 1.02 13.30 5.86
CA MET A 61 -0.34 13.21 5.35
C MET A 61 -0.43 13.09 3.82
N PRO A 62 0.24 13.94 3.00
CA PRO A 62 0.31 13.75 1.55
C PRO A 62 0.87 12.39 1.14
N ARG A 63 1.91 11.91 1.84
CA ARG A 63 2.51 10.60 1.55
C ARG A 63 1.56 9.44 1.85
N MET A 64 0.85 9.47 2.98
CA MET A 64 -0.12 8.43 3.32
C MET A 64 -1.33 8.47 2.37
N ARG A 65 -1.77 9.66 1.96
CA ARG A 65 -2.83 9.81 0.95
C ARG A 65 -2.44 9.16 -0.38
N TRP A 66 -1.21 9.42 -0.85
CA TRP A 66 -0.66 8.79 -2.03
C TRP A 66 -0.61 7.25 -1.87
N ALA A 67 -0.02 6.76 -0.78
CA ALA A 67 0.13 5.32 -0.55
C ALA A 67 -1.22 4.59 -0.52
N ARG A 68 -2.22 5.17 0.18
CA ARG A 68 -3.59 4.65 0.19
C ARG A 68 -4.21 4.65 -1.21
N GLY A 69 -4.06 5.72 -1.98
CA GLY A 69 -4.58 5.80 -3.35
C GLY A 69 -4.01 4.72 -4.27
N VAL A 70 -2.70 4.48 -4.18
CA VAL A 70 -2.01 3.43 -4.95
C VAL A 70 -2.49 2.03 -4.54
N VAL A 71 -2.55 1.73 -3.23
CA VAL A 71 -3.01 0.43 -2.72
C VAL A 71 -4.47 0.20 -3.06
N LEU A 72 -5.34 1.19 -2.87
CA LEU A 72 -6.74 1.04 -3.25
C LEU A 72 -6.85 0.77 -4.75
N SER A 73 -6.22 1.58 -5.60
CA SER A 73 -6.26 1.36 -7.06
C SER A 73 -5.78 -0.05 -7.45
N LEU A 74 -4.69 -0.53 -6.87
CA LEU A 74 -4.10 -1.82 -7.23
C LEU A 74 -4.94 -3.02 -6.77
N TYR A 75 -5.50 -2.96 -5.57
CA TYR A 75 -6.22 -4.09 -4.96
C TYR A 75 -7.74 -4.01 -5.15
N ASP A 76 -8.27 -2.89 -5.62
CA ASP A 76 -9.66 -2.74 -6.04
C ASP A 76 -9.87 -3.25 -7.49
N VAL A 77 -8.90 -3.00 -8.38
CA VAL A 77 -8.89 -3.56 -9.74
C VAL A 77 -8.69 -5.08 -9.74
N ARG A 78 -7.96 -5.64 -8.77
CA ARG A 78 -7.81 -7.11 -8.60
C ARG A 78 -9.00 -7.79 -7.92
N ARG A 79 -10.23 -7.29 -8.12
CA ARG A 79 -11.41 -8.15 -7.97
C ARG A 79 -11.28 -9.20 -9.08
N PRO A 80 -11.20 -10.51 -8.79
CA PRO A 80 -11.31 -11.50 -9.85
C PRO A 80 -12.66 -11.26 -10.52
N GLU A 81 -12.63 -10.90 -11.79
CA GLU A 81 -13.78 -10.88 -12.67
C GLU A 81 -14.45 -12.26 -12.58
N PRO A 82 -15.68 -12.39 -12.03
CA PRO A 82 -16.39 -13.67 -11.94
C PRO A 82 -16.90 -14.17 -13.31
N GLU A 83 -16.35 -13.67 -14.42
CA GLU A 83 -16.85 -13.91 -15.79
C GLU A 83 -16.01 -14.89 -16.62
N ARG A 84 -14.93 -15.47 -16.07
CA ARG A 84 -14.21 -16.57 -16.75
C ARG A 84 -14.80 -17.96 -16.50
N GLU A 85 -15.80 -18.08 -15.62
CA GLU A 85 -16.38 -19.38 -15.24
C GLU A 85 -17.79 -19.62 -15.79
N LEU A 86 -18.45 -18.61 -16.38
CA LEU A 86 -19.81 -18.74 -16.94
C LEU A 86 -19.88 -18.76 -18.49
N ALA A 87 -18.74 -18.74 -19.18
CA ALA A 87 -18.69 -18.71 -20.66
C ALA A 87 -18.33 -20.06 -21.30
N ALA A 88 -18.41 -21.17 -20.56
CA ALA A 88 -18.08 -22.52 -21.05
C ALA A 88 -19.19 -23.57 -20.81
N ALA A 89 -20.45 -23.14 -20.68
CA ALA A 89 -21.62 -24.03 -20.54
C ALA A 89 -22.52 -23.95 -21.77
#